data_AF-A0A0G4IUW4-F1
#
_entry.id   AF-A0A0G4IUW4-F1
#
_cell.length_a   1.000
_cell.length_b   1.000
_cell.length_c   1.000
_cell.angle_alpha   90.00
_cell.angle_beta   90.00
_cell.angle_gamma   90.00
#
_symmetry.space_group_name_H-M   'P 1'
#
loop_
_entity.id
_entity.type
_entity.pdbx_description
1 polymer ?
#
loop_
_entity_poly.entity_id
_entity_poly.type
_entity_poly.pdbx_seq_one_letter_code
_entity_poly.pdbx_strand_id
1 'polypeptide(L)'
;MSTAPDNGRTGRRPIDMENVPLQDPEKRDDLGPPPLTDDPHRDIESMAIDAGAPQEHMVPLNVTSLLIIGALVAVWFVVYFLYPTFSLAYPLFFVPFGFLVWRSHTTNVVSPNDTIKTYAIAFATAPFILLLMVILLNMAHPLVRHVRSVYLSILLLLFAQVSGEEAYKFFMIRSKTQRLGSESEQEAAIRLSDLRHCLFSSMAISLGYGTYQGLVTSALLSSRAQTMVLPLVISTLIAFLYIPFHVMTGYLIGLQLGRRAALNENVHSAFVIIPIVFRTLFLFQFFYWATSRHPFLLWFISSAAIIVSFAYYIRSIKKRLPAEFLQSAGYNQLIGYIPIVDDEFDG
;
A
#
# COMPACT_ATOMS: atom_id res chain seq x y z
N MET A 1 -46.65 -21.47 -27.41
CA MET A 1 -47.22 -21.69 -28.75
C MET A 1 -46.52 -20.75 -29.73
N SER A 2 -46.11 -21.32 -30.86
CA SER A 2 -45.27 -20.78 -31.93
C SER A 2 -45.96 -19.66 -32.73
N THR A 3 -45.21 -18.65 -33.19
CA THR A 3 -44.89 -18.39 -34.62
C THR A 3 -44.22 -17.02 -34.82
N ALA A 4 -43.11 -17.00 -35.55
CA ALA A 4 -42.55 -15.80 -36.22
C ALA A 4 -43.37 -15.48 -37.49
N PRO A 5 -43.23 -14.28 -38.09
CA PRO A 5 -42.19 -14.00 -39.12
C PRO A 5 -41.59 -12.58 -38.97
N ASP A 6 -40.34 -12.25 -39.30
CA ASP A 6 -39.45 -12.37 -40.46
C ASP A 6 -39.22 -11.02 -41.19
N ASN A 7 -37.95 -10.80 -41.53
CA ASN A 7 -37.34 -9.86 -42.49
C ASN A 7 -37.08 -8.38 -42.15
N GLY A 8 -35.80 -8.01 -42.33
CA GLY A 8 -35.36 -6.63 -42.54
C GLY A 8 -33.88 -6.32 -42.28
N ARG A 9 -32.94 -7.24 -42.53
CA ARG A 9 -31.49 -7.02 -42.37
C ARG A 9 -30.87 -6.55 -43.69
N THR A 10 -30.32 -5.33 -43.73
CA THR A 10 -29.59 -4.80 -44.89
C THR A 10 -28.07 -4.95 -44.72
N GLY A 11 -27.49 -5.77 -45.60
CA GLY A 11 -26.30 -5.44 -46.39
C GLY A 11 -24.94 -5.22 -45.71
N ARG A 12 -24.13 -6.30 -45.62
CA ARG A 12 -22.69 -6.25 -45.96
C ARG A 12 -22.32 -7.53 -46.72
N ARG A 13 -21.58 -7.33 -47.82
CA ARG A 13 -21.27 -8.28 -48.90
C ARG A 13 -20.37 -9.44 -48.44
N PRO A 14 -20.44 -10.61 -49.09
CA PRO A 14 -19.50 -11.70 -48.89
C PRO A 14 -18.13 -11.36 -49.49
N ILE A 15 -17.07 -11.75 -48.80
CA ILE A 15 -15.68 -11.68 -49.31
C ILE A 15 -15.43 -12.98 -50.08
N ASP A 16 -15.05 -12.81 -51.34
CA ASP A 16 -14.62 -13.88 -52.24
C ASP A 16 -13.38 -14.59 -51.67
N MET A 17 -13.50 -15.89 -51.41
CA MET A 17 -12.37 -16.79 -51.20
C MET A 17 -11.91 -17.29 -52.57
N GLU A 18 -10.96 -16.58 -53.17
CA GLU A 18 -10.22 -17.08 -54.32
C GLU A 18 -8.73 -16.82 -54.07
N ASN A 19 -7.93 -17.88 -54.23
CA ASN A 19 -6.46 -17.98 -54.07
C ASN A 19 -5.92 -18.27 -52.66
N VAL A 20 -6.19 -19.48 -52.15
CA VAL A 20 -5.24 -20.19 -51.27
C VAL A 20 -4.59 -21.30 -52.11
N PRO A 21 -3.27 -21.32 -52.31
CA PRO A 21 -2.61 -22.43 -52.98
C PRO A 21 -2.78 -23.71 -52.16
N LEU A 22 -3.40 -24.73 -52.77
CA LEU A 22 -3.38 -26.11 -52.29
C LEU A 22 -1.93 -26.57 -52.23
N GLN A 23 -1.39 -26.77 -51.02
CA GLN A 23 -0.13 -27.50 -50.85
C GLN A 23 -0.40 -28.99 -50.98
N ASP A 24 0.34 -29.62 -51.89
CA ASP A 24 0.36 -31.06 -52.15
C ASP A 24 0.64 -31.87 -50.88
N PRO A 25 -0.15 -32.92 -50.58
CA PRO A 25 0.08 -33.80 -49.45
C PRO A 25 1.02 -34.96 -49.86
N GLU A 26 2.22 -34.68 -50.36
CA GLU A 26 3.21 -35.72 -50.65
C GLU A 26 4.65 -35.18 -50.61
N LYS A 27 5.13 -34.90 -49.39
CA LYS A 27 6.56 -34.87 -49.04
C LYS A 27 6.75 -34.83 -47.52
N ARG A 28 6.51 -35.97 -46.88
CA ARG A 28 7.28 -36.35 -45.69
C ARG A 28 8.49 -37.12 -46.21
N ASP A 29 9.68 -36.67 -45.86
CA ASP A 29 10.71 -37.50 -45.24
C ASP A 29 11.89 -36.58 -44.87
N ASP A 30 12.55 -36.90 -43.75
CA ASP A 30 13.78 -36.29 -43.20
C ASP A 30 13.64 -35.07 -42.28
N LEU A 31 12.80 -35.15 -41.25
CA LEU A 31 13.12 -34.58 -39.93
C LEU A 31 12.67 -35.57 -38.87
N GLY A 32 13.64 -36.15 -38.14
CA GLY A 32 13.38 -37.07 -37.03
C GLY A 32 12.48 -36.43 -35.96
N PRO A 33 11.93 -37.24 -35.03
CA PRO A 33 11.09 -36.69 -33.97
C PRO A 33 11.85 -35.59 -33.21
N PRO A 34 11.21 -34.46 -32.89
CA PRO A 34 11.83 -33.45 -32.04
C PRO A 34 12.27 -34.14 -30.73
N PRO A 35 13.47 -33.83 -30.21
CA PRO A 35 13.90 -34.43 -28.96
C PRO A 35 12.90 -34.03 -27.87
N LEU A 36 12.25 -35.05 -27.28
CA LEU A 36 11.54 -34.94 -26.00
C LEU A 36 12.57 -34.50 -24.96
N THR A 37 12.68 -33.20 -24.76
CA THR A 37 13.37 -32.62 -23.62
C THR A 37 12.31 -32.38 -22.57
N ASP A 38 11.94 -33.44 -21.87
CA ASP A 38 11.16 -33.38 -20.63
C ASP A 38 12.04 -32.84 -19.50
N ASP A 39 12.47 -31.58 -19.62
CA ASP A 39 13.05 -30.86 -18.49
C ASP A 39 12.22 -29.61 -18.19
N PRO A 40 11.23 -29.70 -17.28
CA PRO A 40 10.42 -28.57 -16.89
C PRO A 40 11.24 -27.44 -16.25
N HIS A 41 12.52 -27.68 -15.88
CA HIS A 41 13.40 -26.64 -15.38
C HIS A 41 13.97 -25.74 -16.48
N ARG A 42 14.06 -26.22 -17.72
CA ARG A 42 14.61 -25.43 -18.83
C ARG A 42 13.62 -24.40 -19.38
N ASP A 43 12.33 -24.69 -19.29
CA ASP A 43 11.27 -23.73 -19.62
C ASP A 43 11.14 -22.64 -18.53
N ILE A 44 11.43 -22.99 -17.27
CA ILE A 44 11.50 -22.02 -16.17
C ILE A 44 12.75 -21.14 -16.29
N GLU A 45 13.91 -21.71 -16.65
CA GLU A 45 15.13 -20.92 -16.89
C GLU A 45 15.03 -20.05 -18.14
N SER A 46 14.41 -20.52 -19.23
CA SER A 46 14.22 -19.68 -20.42
C SER A 46 13.17 -18.59 -20.20
N MET A 47 12.10 -18.83 -19.43
CA MET A 47 11.19 -17.76 -18.97
C MET A 47 11.85 -16.81 -17.96
N ALA A 48 12.81 -17.28 -17.16
CA ALA A 48 13.56 -16.44 -16.23
C ALA A 48 14.63 -15.59 -16.92
N ILE A 49 15.18 -16.05 -18.04
CA ILE A 49 16.22 -15.35 -18.82
C ILE A 49 15.59 -14.37 -19.84
N ASP A 50 14.36 -14.62 -20.32
CA ASP A 50 13.56 -13.65 -21.09
C ASP A 50 12.84 -12.61 -20.21
N ALA A 51 13.15 -12.54 -18.92
CA ALA A 51 12.98 -11.32 -18.12
C ALA A 51 13.99 -10.28 -18.60
N GLY A 52 13.79 -9.79 -19.83
CA GLY A 52 14.61 -8.81 -20.49
C GLY A 52 14.94 -7.68 -19.51
N ALA A 53 16.22 -7.28 -19.50
CA ALA A 53 16.69 -6.09 -18.82
C ALA A 53 15.62 -4.99 -18.99
N PRO A 54 15.12 -4.38 -17.89
CA PRO A 54 14.00 -3.47 -17.98
C PRO A 54 14.40 -2.35 -18.94
N GLN A 55 13.81 -2.34 -20.13
CA GLN A 55 13.85 -1.13 -20.95
C GLN A 55 13.18 -0.05 -20.10
N GLU A 56 13.97 0.91 -19.63
CA GLU A 56 13.57 2.01 -18.76
C GLU A 56 12.65 3.01 -19.49
N HIS A 57 11.56 2.55 -20.09
CA HIS A 57 10.49 3.43 -20.48
C HIS A 57 9.67 3.75 -19.23
N MET A 58 10.10 4.79 -18.51
CA MET A 58 9.31 5.38 -17.44
C MET A 58 7.93 5.75 -17.99
N VAL A 59 6.89 5.10 -17.47
CA VAL A 59 5.50 5.38 -17.85
C VAL A 59 5.21 6.87 -17.61
N PRO A 60 4.82 7.66 -18.63
CA PRO A 60 4.59 9.08 -18.44
C PRO A 60 3.42 9.35 -17.49
N LEU A 61 3.55 10.42 -16.70
CA LEU A 61 2.47 10.88 -15.82
C LEU A 61 1.37 11.53 -16.65
N ASN A 62 0.12 11.15 -16.36
CA ASN A 62 -1.04 11.80 -16.97
C ASN A 62 -1.32 13.16 -16.33
N VAL A 63 -2.15 13.96 -16.99
CA VAL A 63 -2.52 15.31 -16.54
C VAL A 63 -3.10 15.30 -15.13
N THR A 64 -3.92 14.31 -14.77
CA THR A 64 -4.50 14.20 -13.42
C THR A 64 -3.43 14.05 -12.35
N SER A 65 -2.44 13.17 -12.57
CA SER A 65 -1.32 12.96 -11.64
C SER A 65 -0.47 14.22 -11.48
N LEU A 66 -0.23 14.93 -12.59
CA LEU A 66 0.48 16.22 -12.56
C LEU A 66 -0.29 17.28 -11.78
N LEU A 67 -1.61 17.37 -11.97
CA LEU A 67 -2.47 18.29 -11.20
C LEU A 67 -2.47 17.96 -9.71
N ILE A 68 -2.48 16.68 -9.34
CA ILE A 68 -2.38 16.25 -7.94
C ILE A 68 -1.05 16.71 -7.32
N ILE A 69 0.08 16.45 -7.99
CA ILE A 69 1.40 16.88 -7.52
C ILE A 69 1.45 18.41 -7.43
N GLY A 70 0.94 19.09 -8.47
CA GLY A 70 0.84 20.56 -8.49
C GLY A 70 0.00 21.11 -7.34
N ALA A 71 -1.10 20.46 -6.97
CA ALA A 71 -1.93 20.86 -5.84
C ALA A 71 -1.19 20.69 -4.49
N LEU A 72 -0.43 19.61 -4.30
CA LEU A 72 0.40 19.42 -3.10
C LEU A 72 1.47 20.52 -2.97
N VAL A 73 2.11 20.87 -4.09
CA VAL A 73 3.09 21.97 -4.14
C VAL A 73 2.40 23.32 -3.91
N ALA A 74 1.21 23.56 -4.46
CA ALA A 74 0.43 24.78 -4.22
C ALA A 74 0.05 24.92 -2.74
N VAL A 75 -0.34 23.84 -2.07
CA VAL A 75 -0.59 23.83 -0.63
C VAL A 75 0.68 24.16 0.14
N TRP A 76 1.85 23.67 -0.28
CA TRP A 76 3.12 24.05 0.33
C TRP A 76 3.38 25.55 0.25
N PHE A 77 3.11 26.19 -0.90
CA PHE A 77 3.22 27.65 -1.02
C PHE A 77 2.27 28.38 -0.07
N VAL A 78 1.02 27.91 0.07
CA VAL A 78 0.09 28.48 1.06
C VAL A 78 0.64 28.33 2.48
N VAL A 79 1.19 27.17 2.83
CA VAL A 79 1.85 26.93 4.13
C VAL A 79 3.08 27.82 4.32
N TYR A 80 3.86 28.06 3.27
CA TYR A 80 5.00 28.99 3.31
C TYR A 80 4.59 30.39 3.73
N PHE A 81 3.50 30.92 3.15
CA PHE A 81 3.02 32.25 3.48
C PHE A 81 2.32 32.34 4.83
N LEU A 82 1.51 31.34 5.20
CA LEU A 82 0.70 31.37 6.43
C LEU A 82 1.44 30.85 7.66
N TYR A 83 2.39 29.93 7.48
CA TYR A 83 3.08 29.23 8.56
C TYR A 83 4.57 28.96 8.21
N PRO A 84 5.38 30.03 8.03
CA PRO A 84 6.74 29.93 7.50
C PRO A 84 7.66 29.08 8.38
N THR A 85 7.44 29.04 9.70
CA THR A 85 8.23 28.25 10.64
C THR A 85 8.10 26.74 10.41
N PHE A 86 6.99 26.28 9.84
CA PHE A 86 6.74 24.87 9.51
C PHE A 86 7.03 24.55 8.05
N SER A 87 7.13 25.55 7.18
CA SER A 87 7.23 25.37 5.73
C SER A 87 8.43 24.50 5.31
N LEU A 88 9.57 24.62 5.99
CA LEU A 88 10.74 23.77 5.71
C LEU A 88 10.55 22.31 6.08
N ALA A 89 9.67 22.02 7.04
CA ALA A 89 9.38 20.66 7.46
C ALA A 89 8.33 19.97 6.57
N TYR A 90 7.49 20.75 5.88
CA TYR A 90 6.40 20.24 5.04
C TYR A 90 6.86 19.23 3.96
N PRO A 91 7.93 19.47 3.17
CA PRO A 91 8.38 18.52 2.15
C PRO A 91 8.80 17.16 2.70
N LEU A 92 9.27 17.08 3.95
CA LEU A 92 9.74 15.83 4.57
C LEU A 92 8.64 14.77 4.62
N PHE A 93 7.38 15.18 4.75
CA PHE A 93 6.23 14.26 4.82
C PHE A 93 5.93 13.55 3.49
N PHE A 94 6.47 14.06 2.38
CA PHE A 94 6.24 13.55 1.03
C PHE A 94 7.43 12.76 0.47
N VAL A 95 8.57 12.70 1.17
CA VAL A 95 9.70 11.84 0.79
C VAL A 95 9.29 10.36 0.63
N PRO A 96 8.47 9.76 1.52
CA PRO A 96 7.95 8.39 1.33
C PRO A 96 7.04 8.25 0.12
N PHE A 97 6.31 9.31 -0.22
CA PHE A 97 5.45 9.31 -1.39
C PHE A 97 6.27 9.33 -2.68
N GLY A 98 7.30 10.17 -2.75
CA GLY A 98 8.25 10.19 -3.86
C GLY A 98 8.93 8.84 -4.07
N PHE A 99 9.37 8.19 -2.97
CA PHE A 99 9.97 6.85 -3.04
C PHE A 99 8.98 5.80 -3.56
N LEU A 100 7.72 5.82 -3.09
CA LEU A 100 6.69 4.89 -3.55
C LEU A 100 6.35 5.06 -5.04
N VAL A 101 6.30 6.31 -5.52
CA VAL A 101 6.08 6.63 -6.95
C VAL A 101 7.27 6.19 -7.79
N TRP A 102 8.50 6.50 -7.37
CA TRP A 102 9.69 6.00 -8.06
C TRP A 102 9.70 4.46 -8.13
N ARG A 103 9.32 3.79 -7.03
CA ARG A 103 9.29 2.33 -7.01
C ARG A 103 8.25 1.77 -7.97
N SER A 104 7.07 2.37 -8.09
CA SER A 104 6.05 1.91 -9.04
C SER A 104 6.48 2.07 -10.50
N HIS A 105 7.32 3.07 -10.83
CA HIS A 105 7.98 3.12 -12.14
C HIS A 105 8.94 1.96 -12.36
N THR A 106 9.77 1.61 -11.36
CA THR A 106 10.82 0.60 -11.53
C THR A 106 10.32 -0.85 -11.51
N THR A 107 9.16 -1.12 -10.90
CA THR A 107 8.66 -2.49 -10.79
C THR A 107 7.77 -2.90 -11.96
N ASN A 108 7.23 -1.96 -12.74
CA ASN A 108 6.26 -2.21 -13.81
C ASN A 108 5.00 -3.00 -13.40
N VAL A 109 4.77 -3.18 -12.09
CA VAL A 109 3.62 -3.94 -11.56
C VAL A 109 2.40 -3.05 -11.38
N VAL A 110 2.59 -1.78 -11.03
CA VAL A 110 1.52 -0.82 -10.78
C VAL A 110 1.84 0.48 -11.49
N SER A 111 0.85 1.07 -12.16
CA SER A 111 1.03 2.38 -12.77
C SER A 111 1.36 3.44 -11.71
N PRO A 112 2.39 4.29 -11.93
CA PRO A 112 2.68 5.41 -11.04
C PRO A 112 1.47 6.36 -10.93
N ASN A 113 0.68 6.48 -12.00
CA ASN A 113 -0.55 7.26 -12.01
C ASN A 113 -1.59 6.73 -11.00
N ASP A 114 -1.72 5.41 -10.87
CA ASP A 114 -2.66 4.80 -9.93
C ASP A 114 -2.16 4.91 -8.49
N THR A 115 -0.84 4.86 -8.29
CA THR A 115 -0.21 5.10 -6.99
C THR A 115 -0.50 6.52 -6.52
N ILE A 116 -0.27 7.53 -7.39
CA ILE A 116 -0.51 8.95 -7.10
C ILE A 116 -1.99 9.20 -6.78
N LYS A 117 -2.90 8.69 -7.61
CA LYS A 117 -4.35 8.84 -7.37
C LYS A 117 -4.79 8.17 -6.07
N THR A 118 -4.31 6.96 -5.80
CA THR A 118 -4.68 6.21 -4.59
C THR A 118 -4.19 6.91 -3.33
N TYR A 119 -2.95 7.40 -3.34
CA TYR A 119 -2.39 8.24 -2.28
C TYR A 119 -3.24 9.50 -2.07
N ALA A 120 -3.54 10.24 -3.14
CA ALA A 120 -4.25 11.51 -3.07
C ALA A 120 -5.67 11.36 -2.53
N ILE A 121 -6.39 10.30 -2.92
CA ILE A 121 -7.73 10.01 -2.38
C ILE A 121 -7.66 9.78 -0.86
N ALA A 122 -6.70 8.99 -0.38
CA ALA A 122 -6.54 8.74 1.05
C ALA A 122 -6.13 10.02 1.81
N PHE A 123 -5.21 10.80 1.26
CA PHE A 123 -4.80 12.09 1.82
C PHE A 123 -5.97 13.08 1.90
N ALA A 124 -6.76 13.20 0.84
CA ALA A 124 -7.89 14.13 0.78
C ALA A 124 -9.08 13.70 1.66
N THR A 125 -9.26 12.40 1.89
CA THR A 125 -10.34 11.89 2.74
C THR A 125 -9.97 11.85 4.23
N ALA A 126 -8.69 11.80 4.57
CA ALA A 126 -8.19 11.84 5.95
C ALA A 126 -8.79 12.96 6.84
N PRO A 127 -8.90 14.24 6.41
CA PRO A 127 -9.54 15.29 7.22
C PRO A 127 -10.98 14.94 7.64
N PHE A 128 -11.77 14.38 6.72
CA PHE A 128 -13.17 14.05 6.97
C PHE A 128 -13.29 12.87 7.94
N ILE A 129 -12.43 11.86 7.80
CA ILE A 129 -12.38 10.73 8.73
C ILE A 129 -11.94 11.20 10.12
N LEU A 130 -10.92 12.05 10.22
CA LEU A 130 -10.48 12.59 11.50
C LEU A 130 -11.56 13.44 12.17
N LEU A 131 -12.27 14.29 11.41
CA LEU A 131 -13.40 15.06 11.93
C LEU A 131 -14.52 14.14 12.44
N LEU A 132 -14.89 13.13 11.67
CA LEU A 132 -15.89 12.14 12.07
C LEU A 132 -15.47 11.43 13.37
N MET A 133 -14.21 11.01 13.48
CA MET A 133 -13.69 10.39 14.70
C MET A 133 -13.74 11.34 15.90
N VAL A 134 -13.39 12.62 15.71
CA VAL A 134 -13.50 13.63 16.78
C VAL A 134 -14.95 13.79 17.23
N ILE A 135 -15.92 13.83 16.32
CA ILE A 135 -17.34 13.91 16.66
C ILE A 135 -17.76 12.68 17.48
N LEU A 136 -17.43 11.47 17.00
CA LEU A 136 -17.78 10.21 17.68
C LEU A 136 -17.15 10.10 19.07
N LEU A 137 -15.87 10.50 19.23
CA LEU A 137 -15.18 10.50 20.51
C LEU A 137 -15.79 11.52 21.49
N ASN A 138 -16.20 12.70 21.01
CA ASN A 138 -16.92 13.68 21.84
C ASN A 138 -18.29 13.16 22.29
N MET A 139 -19.01 12.43 21.44
CA MET A 139 -20.26 11.78 21.84
C MET A 139 -20.03 10.64 22.84
N ALA A 140 -18.89 9.96 22.76
CA ALA A 140 -18.50 8.89 23.68
C ALA A 140 -17.88 9.40 25.00
N HIS A 141 -17.53 10.69 25.09
CA HIS A 141 -16.91 11.29 26.28
C HIS A 141 -17.67 11.04 27.62
N PRO A 142 -19.02 11.05 27.68
CA PRO A 142 -19.75 10.69 28.90
C PRO A 142 -19.46 9.27 29.40
N LEU A 143 -19.24 8.32 28.48
CA LEU A 143 -18.93 6.92 28.82
C LEU A 143 -17.53 6.81 29.45
N VAL A 144 -16.57 7.57 28.94
CA VAL A 144 -15.18 7.55 29.41
C VAL A 144 -14.99 8.33 30.72
N ARG A 145 -15.86 9.31 31.03
CA ARG A 145 -15.85 10.07 32.29
C ARG A 145 -16.02 9.21 33.56
N HIS A 146 -16.57 8.01 33.43
CA HIS A 146 -16.80 7.09 34.54
C HIS A 146 -15.56 6.24 34.87
N VAL A 147 -14.50 6.34 34.07
CA VAL A 147 -13.25 5.62 34.26
C VAL A 147 -12.37 6.38 35.26
N ARG A 148 -12.07 5.75 36.40
CA ARG A 148 -11.26 6.34 37.48
C ARG A 148 -9.81 6.65 37.11
N SER A 149 -9.25 5.96 36.11
CA SER A 149 -7.85 6.12 35.69
C SER A 149 -7.73 6.94 34.41
N VAL A 150 -7.02 8.07 34.49
CA VAL A 150 -6.74 8.95 33.33
C VAL A 150 -6.02 8.17 32.22
N TYR A 151 -5.07 7.29 32.57
CA TYR A 151 -4.36 6.48 31.59
C TYR A 151 -5.26 5.48 30.88
N LEU A 152 -6.19 4.85 31.60
CA LEU A 152 -7.16 3.93 30.99
C LEU A 152 -8.10 4.68 30.05
N SER A 153 -8.54 5.89 30.42
CA SER A 153 -9.34 6.76 29.55
C SER A 153 -8.62 7.12 28.26
N ILE A 154 -7.34 7.53 28.34
CA ILE A 154 -6.52 7.83 27.16
C ILE A 154 -6.37 6.58 26.29
N LEU A 155 -6.08 5.41 26.88
CA LEU A 155 -5.93 4.17 26.14
C LEU A 155 -7.20 3.79 25.38
N LEU A 156 -8.37 3.90 26.02
CA LEU A 156 -9.66 3.60 25.38
C LEU A 156 -9.99 4.58 24.25
N LEU A 157 -9.73 5.87 24.44
CA LEU A 157 -9.94 6.88 23.40
C LEU A 157 -9.03 6.63 22.20
N LEU A 158 -7.75 6.35 22.43
CA LEU A 158 -6.80 6.00 21.37
C LEU A 158 -7.20 4.71 20.65
N PHE A 159 -7.63 3.69 21.39
CA PHE A 159 -8.08 2.42 20.81
C PHE A 159 -9.30 2.64 19.89
N ALA A 160 -10.28 3.43 20.33
CA ALA A 160 -11.46 3.76 19.54
C ALA A 160 -11.10 4.57 18.28
N GLN A 161 -10.25 5.59 18.42
CA GLN A 161 -9.76 6.38 17.29
C GLN A 161 -9.05 5.49 16.26
N VAL A 162 -8.04 4.74 16.70
CA VAL A 162 -7.24 3.85 15.85
C VAL A 162 -8.12 2.79 15.19
N SER A 163 -9.10 2.23 15.91
CA SER A 163 -10.04 1.27 15.33
C SER A 163 -10.81 1.85 14.15
N GLY A 164 -11.25 3.10 14.23
CA GLY A 164 -11.90 3.80 13.12
C GLY A 164 -10.95 4.04 11.94
N GLU A 165 -9.70 4.42 12.20
CA GLU A 165 -8.65 4.61 11.19
C GLU A 165 -8.33 3.31 10.45
N GLU A 166 -8.10 2.22 11.17
CA GLU A 166 -7.80 0.90 10.59
C GLU A 166 -9.01 0.30 9.87
N ALA A 167 -10.23 0.52 10.37
CA ALA A 167 -11.45 0.11 9.67
C ALA A 167 -11.61 0.83 8.34
N TYR A 168 -11.41 2.15 8.31
CA TYR A 168 -11.41 2.93 7.06
C TYR A 168 -10.38 2.39 6.05
N LYS A 169 -9.13 2.17 6.49
CA LYS A 169 -8.09 1.59 5.63
C LYS A 169 -8.49 0.20 5.12
N PHE A 170 -9.00 -0.65 6.00
CA PHE A 170 -9.50 -1.98 5.63
C PHE A 170 -10.57 -1.93 4.55
N PHE A 171 -11.59 -1.07 4.68
CA PHE A 171 -12.64 -0.94 3.68
C PHE A 171 -12.12 -0.40 2.34
N MET A 172 -11.25 0.61 2.37
CA MET A 172 -10.63 1.16 1.16
C MET A 172 -9.79 0.11 0.43
N ILE A 173 -8.92 -0.60 1.15
CA ILE A 173 -8.08 -1.65 0.58
C ILE A 173 -8.95 -2.79 0.03
N ARG A 174 -9.91 -3.28 0.83
CA ARG A 174 -10.82 -4.35 0.40
C ARG A 174 -11.58 -3.99 -0.87
N SER A 175 -12.08 -2.76 -0.98
CA SER A 175 -12.82 -2.30 -2.17
C SER A 175 -11.96 -2.30 -3.44
N LYS A 176 -10.66 -2.03 -3.30
CA LYS A 176 -9.67 -2.12 -4.38
C LYS A 176 -9.34 -3.57 -4.72
N THR A 177 -9.16 -4.43 -3.73
CA THR A 177 -8.86 -5.86 -3.94
C THR A 177 -10.00 -6.60 -4.62
N GLN A 178 -11.26 -6.32 -4.25
CA GLN A 178 -12.44 -6.99 -4.84
C GLN A 178 -12.65 -6.68 -6.32
N ARG A 179 -12.10 -5.58 -6.85
CA ARG A 179 -12.21 -5.20 -8.26
C ARG A 179 -11.24 -5.95 -9.19
N LEU A 180 -10.29 -6.71 -8.63
CA LEU A 180 -9.24 -7.42 -9.38
C LEU A 180 -9.64 -8.85 -9.75
N GLY A 181 -10.70 -9.42 -9.16
CA GLY A 181 -11.10 -10.79 -9.44
C GLY A 181 -12.04 -10.92 -10.66
N SER A 182 -11.51 -11.23 -11.85
CA SER A 182 -12.30 -11.87 -12.92
C SER A 182 -11.48 -12.89 -13.75
N GLU A 183 -11.97 -14.13 -13.69
CA GLU A 183 -11.84 -15.31 -14.57
C GLU A 183 -10.78 -15.36 -15.68
N SER A 184 -9.69 -16.11 -15.46
CA SER A 184 -9.23 -17.19 -16.35
C SER A 184 -8.07 -18.00 -15.72
N GLU A 185 -7.90 -19.25 -16.17
CA GLU A 185 -6.94 -20.27 -15.68
C GLU A 185 -5.43 -19.93 -15.89
N GLN A 186 -5.09 -18.70 -16.32
CA GLN A 186 -3.72 -18.16 -16.30
C GLN A 186 -3.28 -17.75 -14.87
N GLU A 187 -3.66 -18.56 -13.88
CA GLU A 187 -3.98 -18.13 -12.53
C GLU A 187 -2.79 -17.70 -11.66
N ALA A 188 -1.61 -18.29 -11.81
CA ALA A 188 -0.50 -18.03 -10.87
C ALA A 188 0.14 -16.63 -11.06
N ALA A 189 0.48 -16.27 -12.30
CA ALA A 189 1.08 -14.97 -12.61
C ALA A 189 0.10 -13.80 -12.36
N ILE A 190 -1.19 -14.02 -12.64
CA ILE A 190 -2.26 -13.06 -12.36
C ILE A 190 -2.43 -12.89 -10.84
N ARG A 191 -2.53 -13.98 -10.07
CA ARG A 191 -2.64 -13.93 -8.59
C ARG A 191 -1.46 -13.21 -7.94
N LEU A 192 -0.24 -13.43 -8.45
CA LEU A 192 0.97 -12.76 -7.96
C LEU A 192 0.94 -11.26 -8.25
N SER A 193 0.51 -10.88 -9.46
CA SER A 193 0.33 -9.49 -9.87
C SER A 193 -0.72 -8.79 -9.00
N ASP A 194 -1.86 -9.44 -8.76
CA ASP A 194 -2.96 -8.92 -7.93
C ASP A 194 -2.54 -8.69 -6.48
N LEU A 195 -1.79 -9.63 -5.91
CA LEU A 195 -1.25 -9.50 -4.55
C LEU A 195 -0.31 -8.29 -4.46
N ARG A 196 0.58 -8.11 -5.44
CA ARG A 196 1.49 -6.97 -5.48
C ARG A 196 0.74 -5.64 -5.68
N HIS A 197 -0.25 -5.60 -6.57
CA HIS A 197 -1.08 -4.44 -6.78
C HIS A 197 -1.87 -4.07 -5.50
N CYS A 198 -2.37 -5.08 -4.78
CA CYS A 198 -3.00 -4.92 -3.47
C CYS A 198 -2.05 -4.28 -2.46
N LEU A 199 -0.80 -4.75 -2.38
CA LEU A 199 0.21 -4.20 -1.47
C LEU A 199 0.60 -2.76 -1.83
N PHE A 200 0.85 -2.45 -3.10
CA PHE A 200 1.14 -1.08 -3.53
C PHE A 200 -0.03 -0.14 -3.22
N SER A 201 -1.25 -0.57 -3.52
CA SER A 201 -2.46 0.19 -3.22
C SER A 201 -2.63 0.40 -1.71
N SER A 202 -2.39 -0.62 -0.89
CA SER A 202 -2.54 -0.52 0.56
C SER A 202 -1.48 0.39 1.19
N MET A 203 -0.24 0.31 0.71
CA MET A 203 0.84 1.22 1.13
C MET A 203 0.53 2.66 0.69
N ALA A 204 0.03 2.88 -0.53
CA ALA A 204 -0.37 4.20 -0.99
C ALA A 204 -1.51 4.80 -0.15
N ILE A 205 -2.55 4.00 0.18
CA ILE A 205 -3.66 4.43 1.04
C ILE A 205 -3.14 4.81 2.42
N SER A 206 -2.39 3.91 3.07
CA SER A 206 -1.84 4.17 4.40
C SER A 206 -0.91 5.36 4.42
N LEU A 207 -0.11 5.52 3.37
CA LEU A 207 0.82 6.62 3.27
C LEU A 207 0.10 7.96 3.09
N GLY A 208 -0.91 8.03 2.23
CA GLY A 208 -1.73 9.24 2.07
C GLY A 208 -2.38 9.67 3.39
N TYR A 209 -3.00 8.72 4.09
CA TYR A 209 -3.60 8.96 5.39
C TYR A 209 -2.55 9.39 6.44
N GLY A 210 -1.44 8.64 6.52
CA GLY A 210 -0.35 8.88 7.45
C GLY A 210 0.36 10.22 7.23
N THR A 211 0.57 10.64 5.97
CA THR A 211 1.11 11.95 5.63
C THR A 211 0.19 13.07 6.12
N TYR A 212 -1.12 13.00 5.83
CA TYR A 212 -2.06 14.03 6.30
C TYR A 212 -2.07 14.14 7.83
N GLN A 213 -2.25 13.01 8.52
CA GLN A 213 -2.31 12.98 9.97
C GLN A 213 -0.98 13.40 10.59
N GLY A 214 0.15 13.04 9.98
CA GLY A 214 1.48 13.47 10.38
C GLY A 214 1.66 14.99 10.27
N LEU A 215 1.23 15.59 9.15
CA LEU A 215 1.26 17.04 8.94
C LEU A 215 0.44 17.76 10.01
N VAL A 216 -0.81 17.35 10.23
CA VAL A 216 -1.69 17.95 11.25
C VAL A 216 -1.11 17.80 12.65
N THR A 217 -0.63 16.61 13.01
CA THR A 217 -0.03 16.35 14.32
C THR A 217 1.20 17.22 14.53
N SER A 218 2.08 17.31 13.55
CA SER A 218 3.28 18.14 13.64
C SER A 218 2.95 19.62 13.75
N ALA A 219 2.02 20.12 12.93
CA ALA A 219 1.56 21.51 12.98
C ALA A 219 0.93 21.85 14.34
N LEU A 220 0.12 20.96 14.92
CA LEU A 220 -0.49 21.15 16.24
C LEU A 220 0.55 21.18 17.36
N LEU A 221 1.48 20.22 17.37
CA LEU A 221 2.54 20.14 18.39
C LEU A 221 3.54 21.30 18.29
N SER A 222 3.70 21.88 17.10
CA SER A 222 4.59 23.02 16.86
C SER A 222 3.87 24.37 16.76
N SER A 223 2.57 24.42 17.08
CA SER A 223 1.71 25.63 16.95
C SER A 223 2.21 26.85 17.72
N ARG A 224 2.98 26.63 18.80
CA ARG A 224 3.55 27.67 19.66
C ARG A 224 5.06 27.85 19.48
N ALA A 225 5.65 27.20 18.49
CA ALA A 225 7.08 27.27 18.26
C ALA A 225 7.49 28.65 17.73
N GLN A 226 8.45 29.28 18.40
CA GLN A 226 9.02 30.57 17.97
C GLN A 226 10.13 30.41 16.93
N THR A 227 10.74 29.22 16.84
CA THR A 227 11.84 28.91 15.92
C THR A 227 11.49 27.73 15.03
N MET A 228 12.20 27.60 13.91
CA MET A 228 12.03 26.50 12.94
C MET A 228 12.57 25.15 13.44
N VAL A 229 13.44 25.15 14.45
CA VAL A 229 14.14 23.95 14.92
C VAL A 229 13.16 22.94 15.53
N LEU A 230 12.26 23.40 16.40
CA LEU A 230 11.29 22.51 17.07
C LEU A 230 10.30 21.86 16.07
N PRO A 231 9.65 22.61 15.14
CA PRO A 231 8.85 22.01 14.08
C PRO A 231 9.62 21.00 13.23
N LEU A 232 10.89 21.27 12.91
CA LEU A 232 11.72 20.38 12.11
C LEU A 232 12.02 19.06 12.86
N VAL A 233 12.38 19.14 14.15
CA VAL A 233 12.64 17.95 14.97
C VAL A 233 11.37 17.11 15.14
N ILE A 234 10.24 17.72 15.48
CA ILE A 234 8.95 17.02 15.63
C ILE A 234 8.55 16.37 14.30
N SER A 235 8.65 17.10 13.20
CA SER A 235 8.30 16.58 11.87
C SER A 235 9.20 15.44 11.44
N THR A 236 10.50 15.52 11.73
CA THR A 236 11.45 14.43 11.48
C THR A 236 11.02 13.19 12.24
N LEU A 237 10.76 13.30 13.55
CA LEU A 237 10.30 12.18 14.36
C LEU A 237 9.00 11.56 13.84
N ILE A 238 8.03 12.38 13.45
CA ILE A 238 6.77 11.90 12.88
C ILE A 238 7.01 11.23 11.51
N ALA A 239 7.83 11.83 10.64
CA ALA A 239 8.14 11.29 9.33
C ALA A 239 8.88 9.95 9.39
N PHE A 240 9.74 9.73 10.38
CA PHE A 240 10.54 8.51 10.51
C PHE A 240 9.94 7.43 11.42
N LEU A 241 9.10 7.78 12.40
CA LEU A 241 8.53 6.80 13.33
C LEU A 241 7.04 6.58 13.07
N TYR A 242 6.28 7.65 12.88
CA TYR A 242 4.82 7.58 12.81
C TYR A 242 4.30 7.18 11.43
N ILE A 243 4.78 7.82 10.36
CA ILE A 243 4.35 7.51 8.99
C ILE A 243 4.72 6.07 8.60
N PRO A 244 5.94 5.57 8.84
CA PRO A 244 6.29 4.20 8.49
C PRO A 244 5.42 3.18 9.23
N PHE A 245 5.05 3.47 10.49
CA PHE A 245 4.15 2.61 11.23
C PHE A 245 2.73 2.56 10.64
N HIS A 246 2.21 3.70 10.13
CA HIS A 246 0.98 3.73 9.32
C HIS A 246 1.10 2.89 8.05
N VAL A 247 2.24 2.97 7.35
CA VAL A 247 2.50 2.15 6.16
C VAL A 247 2.56 0.66 6.51
N MET A 248 3.21 0.28 7.60
CA MET A 248 3.29 -1.12 8.06
C MET A 248 1.91 -1.71 8.38
N THR A 249 1.02 -0.93 9.01
CA THR A 249 -0.36 -1.40 9.25
C THR A 249 -1.15 -1.62 7.96
N GLY A 250 -1.05 -0.70 7.00
CA GLY A 250 -1.67 -0.85 5.68
C GLY A 250 -1.10 -2.01 4.88
N TYR A 251 0.22 -2.19 4.96
CA TYR A 251 0.91 -3.32 4.37
C TYR A 251 0.37 -4.63 4.93
N LEU A 252 0.28 -4.78 6.25
CA LEU A 252 -0.28 -5.97 6.88
C LEU A 252 -1.73 -6.22 6.46
N ILE A 253 -2.57 -5.18 6.43
CA ILE A 253 -3.97 -5.31 6.00
C ILE A 253 -4.06 -5.75 4.54
N GLY A 254 -3.28 -5.11 3.65
CA GLY A 254 -3.20 -5.47 2.23
C GLY A 254 -2.65 -6.86 2.01
N LEU A 255 -1.68 -7.29 2.82
CA LEU A 255 -1.11 -8.63 2.76
C LEU A 255 -2.16 -9.68 3.10
N GLN A 256 -2.90 -9.49 4.20
CA GLN A 256 -3.91 -10.45 4.64
C GLN A 256 -5.12 -10.50 3.70
N LEU A 257 -5.58 -9.35 3.20
CA LEU A 257 -6.63 -9.28 2.18
C LEU A 257 -6.18 -9.89 0.86
N GLY A 258 -4.94 -9.62 0.45
CA GLY A 258 -4.34 -10.18 -0.74
C GLY A 258 -4.18 -11.70 -0.64
N ARG A 259 -3.72 -12.25 0.49
CA ARG A 259 -3.66 -13.70 0.71
C ARG A 259 -5.05 -14.35 0.62
N ARG A 260 -6.06 -13.70 1.19
CA ARG A 260 -7.44 -14.19 1.08
C ARG A 260 -7.96 -14.17 -0.36
N ALA A 261 -7.66 -13.12 -1.13
CA ALA A 261 -8.17 -12.94 -2.49
C ALA A 261 -7.38 -13.74 -3.54
N ALA A 262 -6.05 -13.72 -3.47
CA ALA A 262 -5.17 -14.31 -4.47
C ALA A 262 -4.77 -15.76 -4.13
N LEU A 263 -4.67 -16.12 -2.86
CA LEU A 263 -4.25 -17.47 -2.43
C LEU A 263 -5.41 -18.30 -1.86
N ASN A 264 -6.64 -17.78 -1.86
CA ASN A 264 -7.83 -18.40 -1.26
C ASN A 264 -7.62 -18.88 0.18
N GLU A 265 -6.71 -18.23 0.91
CA GLU A 265 -6.44 -18.60 2.29
C GLU A 265 -7.59 -18.17 3.21
N ASN A 266 -7.95 -19.04 4.16
CA ASN A 266 -8.92 -18.73 5.22
C ASN A 266 -8.31 -17.80 6.27
N VAL A 267 -8.17 -16.52 5.92
CA VAL A 267 -7.71 -15.48 6.84
C VAL A 267 -8.89 -14.92 7.64
N HIS A 268 -8.87 -15.12 8.97
CA HIS A 268 -9.91 -14.63 9.86
C HIS A 268 -9.92 -13.09 9.90
N SER A 269 -11.07 -12.48 9.66
CA SER A 269 -11.30 -11.02 9.68
C SER A 269 -10.80 -10.29 10.95
N ALA A 270 -10.61 -11.00 12.06
CA ALA A 270 -10.06 -10.47 13.30
C ALA A 270 -8.58 -10.06 13.17
N PHE A 271 -7.90 -10.35 12.06
CA PHE A 271 -6.52 -9.92 11.82
C PHE A 271 -6.32 -8.40 11.93
N VAL A 272 -7.38 -7.60 11.68
CA VAL A 272 -7.36 -6.13 11.81
C VAL A 272 -7.16 -5.66 13.25
N ILE A 273 -7.40 -6.51 14.26
CA ILE A 273 -7.16 -6.19 15.67
C ILE A 273 -5.67 -5.97 15.94
N ILE A 274 -4.80 -6.69 15.24
CA ILE A 274 -3.35 -6.63 15.46
C ILE A 274 -2.79 -5.24 15.12
N PRO A 275 -2.99 -4.67 13.91
CA PRO A 275 -2.56 -3.31 13.64
C PRO A 275 -3.19 -2.29 14.60
N ILE A 276 -4.45 -2.48 15.03
CA ILE A 276 -5.11 -1.61 16.03
C ILE A 276 -4.35 -1.62 17.35
N VAL A 277 -4.02 -2.79 17.88
CA VAL A 277 -3.31 -2.92 19.17
C VAL A 277 -1.92 -2.28 19.09
N PHE A 278 -1.15 -2.61 18.05
CA PHE A 278 0.20 -2.07 17.86
C PHE A 278 0.18 -0.53 17.72
N ARG A 279 -0.74 0.02 16.92
CA ARG A 279 -0.97 1.47 16.77
C ARG A 279 -1.38 2.16 18.05
N THR A 280 -2.30 1.55 18.79
CA THR A 280 -2.77 2.09 20.07
C THR A 280 -1.63 2.15 21.08
N LEU A 281 -0.85 1.07 21.21
CA LEU A 281 0.30 1.03 22.13
C LEU A 281 1.36 2.06 21.74
N PHE A 282 1.68 2.20 20.45
CA PHE A 282 2.63 3.19 19.95
C PHE A 282 2.23 4.63 20.24
N LEU A 283 0.92 4.94 20.17
CA LEU A 283 0.41 6.26 20.52
C LEU A 283 0.34 6.45 22.04
N PHE A 284 -0.09 5.43 22.78
CA PHE A 284 -0.28 5.48 24.21
C PHE A 284 1.03 5.76 24.97
N GLN A 285 2.14 5.15 24.55
CA GLN A 285 3.45 5.36 25.18
C GLN A 285 3.91 6.83 25.19
N PHE A 286 3.46 7.66 24.24
CA PHE A 286 3.78 9.10 24.23
C PHE A 286 3.19 9.79 25.47
N PHE A 287 1.95 9.43 25.83
CA PHE A 287 1.28 9.93 27.03
C PHE A 287 1.80 9.27 28.30
N TYR A 288 2.10 7.97 28.25
CA TYR A 288 2.58 7.20 29.40
C TYR A 288 3.94 7.69 29.90
N TRP A 289 4.89 7.94 29.00
CA TRP A 289 6.23 8.36 29.38
C TRP A 289 6.34 9.87 29.65
N ALA A 290 5.33 10.67 29.30
CA ALA A 290 5.36 12.13 29.43
C ALA A 290 5.70 12.64 30.85
N THR A 291 5.30 11.90 31.89
CA THR A 291 5.54 12.26 33.29
C THR A 291 6.78 11.61 33.91
N SER A 292 7.56 10.86 33.11
CA SER A 292 8.73 10.13 33.60
C SER A 292 9.98 11.02 33.67
N ARG A 293 11.01 10.55 34.40
CA ARG A 293 12.28 11.29 34.57
C ARG A 293 13.07 11.47 33.27
N HIS A 294 12.98 10.51 32.36
CA HIS A 294 13.64 10.52 31.05
C HIS A 294 12.61 10.26 29.94
N PRO A 295 11.66 11.19 29.72
CA PRO A 295 10.47 10.94 28.92
C PRO A 295 10.83 10.64 27.45
N PHE A 296 11.75 11.42 26.88
CA PHE A 296 12.17 11.28 25.48
C PHE A 296 12.92 9.96 25.23
N LEU A 297 13.87 9.59 26.10
CA LEU A 297 14.66 8.37 25.94
C LEU A 297 13.77 7.13 26.04
N LEU A 298 12.89 7.08 27.05
CA LEU A 298 11.96 5.96 27.24
C LEU A 298 10.97 5.86 26.09
N TRP A 299 10.41 6.99 25.63
CA TRP A 299 9.56 7.03 24.46
C TRP A 299 10.26 6.54 23.19
N PHE A 300 11.50 6.96 22.95
CA PHE A 300 12.25 6.53 21.77
C PHE A 300 12.54 5.02 21.78
N ILE A 301 13.04 4.49 22.89
CA ILE A 301 13.35 3.06 23.04
C ILE A 301 12.08 2.21 22.87
N SER A 302 10.98 2.60 23.53
CA SER A 302 9.72 1.87 23.42
C SER A 302 9.10 1.97 22.03
N SER A 303 9.21 3.13 21.36
CA SER A 303 8.80 3.30 19.95
C SER A 303 9.56 2.37 19.02
N ALA A 304 10.89 2.34 19.15
CA ALA A 304 11.73 1.45 18.35
C ALA A 304 11.38 -0.02 18.60
N ALA A 305 11.21 -0.43 19.87
CA ALA A 305 10.84 -1.79 20.22
C ALA A 305 9.48 -2.22 19.63
N ILE A 306 8.47 -1.34 19.68
CA ILE A 306 7.15 -1.61 19.10
C ILE A 306 7.23 -1.74 17.58
N ILE A 307 7.93 -0.82 16.89
CA ILE A 307 8.10 -0.85 15.43
C ILE A 307 8.83 -2.13 15.01
N VAL A 308 9.95 -2.45 15.68
CA VAL A 308 10.73 -3.66 15.40
C VAL A 308 9.91 -4.92 15.63
N SER A 309 9.18 -5.00 16.75
CA SER A 309 8.29 -6.14 17.05
C SER A 309 7.20 -6.31 15.97
N PHE A 310 6.63 -5.20 15.50
CA PHE A 310 5.63 -5.25 14.44
C PHE A 310 6.24 -5.65 13.09
N ALA A 311 7.46 -5.20 12.79
CA ALA A 311 8.20 -5.60 11.60
C ALA A 311 8.50 -7.11 11.62
N TYR A 312 8.95 -7.65 12.75
CA TYR A 312 9.14 -9.09 12.94
C TYR A 312 7.83 -9.87 12.77
N TYR A 313 6.72 -9.35 13.30
CA TYR A 313 5.41 -9.97 13.12
C TYR A 313 5.02 -10.01 11.63
N ILE A 314 5.13 -8.90 10.90
CA ILE A 314 4.88 -8.86 9.45
C ILE A 314 5.80 -9.83 8.72
N ARG A 315 7.09 -9.89 9.07
CA ARG A 315 8.05 -10.85 8.49
C ARG A 315 7.61 -12.29 8.72
N SER A 316 7.14 -12.63 9.92
CA SER A 316 6.67 -13.97 10.24
C SER A 316 5.47 -14.40 9.39
N ILE A 317 4.60 -13.45 9.01
CA ILE A 317 3.49 -13.71 8.08
C ILE A 317 4.01 -13.83 6.66
N LYS A 318 4.91 -12.93 6.23
CA LYS A 318 5.50 -12.96 4.88
C LYS A 318 6.19 -14.29 4.60
N LYS A 319 6.88 -14.88 5.57
CA LYS A 319 7.53 -16.20 5.44
C LYS A 319 6.57 -17.35 5.11
N ARG A 320 5.25 -17.16 5.26
CA ARG A 320 4.23 -18.14 4.91
C ARG A 320 3.71 -17.98 3.48
N LEU A 321 4.24 -17.04 2.72
CA LEU A 321 3.89 -16.84 1.31
C LEU A 321 4.68 -17.82 0.42
N PRO A 322 4.14 -18.18 -0.75
CA PRO A 322 4.84 -19.02 -1.73
C PRO A 322 6.23 -18.44 -2.09
N ALA A 323 7.20 -19.32 -2.35
CA ALA A 323 8.59 -18.93 -2.67
C ALA A 323 8.67 -18.03 -3.91
N GLU A 324 7.84 -18.29 -4.92
CA GLU A 324 7.67 -17.47 -6.14
C GLU A 324 7.33 -16.00 -5.80
N PHE A 325 6.56 -15.79 -4.72
CA PHE A 325 6.25 -14.47 -4.23
C PHE A 325 7.44 -13.85 -3.51
N LEU A 326 8.16 -14.59 -2.67
CA LEU A 326 9.31 -14.09 -1.92
C LEU A 326 10.48 -13.69 -2.84
N GLN A 327 10.80 -14.51 -3.84
CA GLN A 327 11.90 -14.27 -4.79
C GLN A 327 11.64 -13.09 -5.71
N SER A 328 10.38 -12.91 -6.11
CA SER A 328 9.97 -11.79 -6.96
C SER A 328 9.60 -10.53 -6.16
N ALA A 329 9.60 -10.65 -4.83
CA ALA A 329 9.27 -9.58 -3.93
C ALA A 329 10.48 -8.73 -3.54
N GLY A 330 10.92 -7.85 -4.44
CA GLY A 330 11.79 -6.70 -4.12
C GLY A 330 11.15 -5.66 -3.17
N TYR A 331 10.27 -6.08 -2.25
CA TYR A 331 9.45 -5.30 -1.31
C TYR A 331 10.03 -5.25 0.10
N ASN A 332 11.17 -5.91 0.34
CA ASN A 332 11.85 -5.85 1.62
C ASN A 332 12.36 -4.45 1.98
N GLN A 333 12.50 -3.56 1.00
CA GLN A 333 12.95 -2.18 1.19
C GLN A 333 11.81 -1.19 1.50
N LEU A 334 10.54 -1.60 1.31
CA LEU A 334 9.40 -0.69 1.46
C LEU A 334 8.74 -0.75 2.84
N ILE A 335 9.09 -1.76 3.64
CA ILE A 335 8.68 -1.87 5.04
C ILE A 335 9.59 -0.95 5.86
N GLY A 336 9.37 0.37 5.69
CA GLY A 336 9.99 1.44 6.46
C GLY A 336 11.47 1.66 6.20
N TYR A 337 11.87 2.18 5.02
CA TYR A 337 13.19 2.78 4.75
C TYR A 337 14.45 2.01 5.19
N ILE A 338 14.31 0.73 5.48
CA ILE A 338 15.39 -0.17 5.82
C ILE A 338 15.20 -1.33 4.86
N PRO A 339 16.18 -1.62 3.99
CA PRO A 339 16.19 -2.90 3.31
C PRO A 339 16.19 -3.97 4.40
N ILE A 340 15.09 -4.71 4.51
CA ILE A 340 15.11 -5.99 5.20
C ILE A 340 15.87 -6.91 4.25
N VAL A 341 17.19 -6.77 4.17
CA VAL A 341 18.04 -7.69 3.45
C VAL A 341 17.71 -9.07 4.02
N ASP A 342 17.07 -9.90 3.21
CA ASP A 342 17.15 -11.32 3.44
C ASP A 342 18.55 -11.62 2.92
N ASP A 343 19.53 -11.69 3.83
CA ASP A 343 20.80 -12.31 3.50
C ASP A 343 20.44 -13.67 2.88
N GLU A 344 21.05 -13.90 1.72
CA GLU A 344 20.87 -15.09 0.91
C GLU A 344 20.87 -16.33 1.81
N PHE A 345 19.89 -17.19 1.58
CA PHE A 345 19.87 -18.54 2.14
C PHE A 345 21.09 -19.26 1.58
N ASP A 346 22.22 -19.17 2.28
CA ASP A 346 23.34 -20.09 2.12
C ASP A 346 23.01 -21.38 2.89
N GLY A 347 22.71 -22.45 2.14
CA GLY A 347 22.82 -23.84 2.57
C GLY A 347 21.63 -24.45 3.30
#